data_AF-A0A530BGA1-F1
#
_entry.id   AF-A0A530BGA1-F1
#
_cell.length_a   1.000
_cell.length_b   1.000
_cell.length_c   1.000
_cell.angle_alpha   90.00
_cell.angle_beta   90.00
_cell.angle_gamma   90.00
#
_symmetry.space_group_name_H-M   'P 1'
#
loop_
_entity.id
_entity.type
_entity.pdbx_description
1 polymer ?
#
loop_
_entity_poly.entity_id
_entity_poly.type
_entity_poly.pdbx_seq_one_letter_code
_entity_poly.pdbx_strand_id
1 'polypeptide(L)'
;MAPPLLNLDGIRLTFGGTPLLDGAALSASAGEKIALVGRNGSGKSTLLKIAAGMIEPQDGEVFRQPSATVRYLPQMPDMDGFATVRAYVEAGLGPADDPHRATYLMEHLGLTG
;
A
#
# COMPACT_ATOMS: atom_id res chain seq x y z
N MET A 1 -22.30 -7.66 -9.47
CA MET A 1 -20.84 -7.36 -9.42
C MET A 1 -20.43 -7.45 -7.95
N ALA A 2 -19.31 -8.08 -7.62
CA ALA A 2 -18.83 -8.08 -6.24
C ALA A 2 -18.40 -6.65 -5.84
N PRO A 3 -18.55 -6.23 -4.57
CA PRO A 3 -18.07 -4.93 -4.12
C PRO A 3 -16.55 -4.81 -4.29
N PRO A 4 -16.01 -3.59 -4.47
CA PRO A 4 -14.56 -3.39 -4.56
C PRO A 4 -13.87 -3.81 -3.26
N LEU A 5 -12.60 -4.21 -3.35
CA LEU A 5 -11.77 -4.51 -2.18
C LEU A 5 -11.39 -3.24 -1.41
N LEU A 6 -11.20 -2.14 -2.15
CA LEU A 6 -10.82 -0.82 -1.66
C LEU A 6 -11.54 0.25 -2.49
N ASN A 7 -12.11 1.25 -1.83
CA ASN A 7 -12.62 2.44 -2.49
C ASN A 7 -12.24 3.70 -1.70
N LEU A 8 -11.69 4.68 -2.41
CA LEU A 8 -11.40 6.02 -1.95
C LEU A 8 -12.28 6.96 -2.78
N ASP A 9 -13.09 7.78 -2.10
CA ASP A 9 -13.99 8.72 -2.76
C ASP A 9 -13.82 10.13 -2.21
N GLY A 10 -13.64 11.10 -3.10
CA GLY A 10 -13.56 12.51 -2.74
C GLY A 10 -12.40 12.89 -1.79
N ILE A 11 -11.29 12.15 -1.80
CA ILE A 11 -10.20 12.32 -0.82
C ILE A 11 -9.55 13.70 -0.94
N ARG A 12 -9.51 14.43 0.18
CA ARG A 12 -8.79 15.71 0.29
C ARG A 12 -7.73 15.65 1.39
N LEU A 13 -6.60 16.29 1.11
CA LEU A 13 -5.52 16.47 2.08
C LEU A 13 -4.67 17.69 1.71
N THR A 14 -4.41 18.56 2.68
CA THR A 14 -3.58 19.76 2.56
C THR A 14 -2.35 19.66 3.45
N PHE A 15 -1.17 19.98 2.91
CA PHE A 15 0.06 20.15 3.69
C PHE A 15 0.55 21.59 3.60
N GLY A 16 0.85 22.21 4.74
CA GLY A 16 1.44 23.56 4.77
C GLY A 16 0.62 24.63 4.03
N GLY A 17 -0.70 24.45 3.95
CA GLY A 17 -1.63 25.38 3.29
C GLY A 17 -1.83 25.16 1.79
N THR A 18 -1.11 24.24 1.14
CA THR A 18 -1.34 23.88 -0.26
C THR A 18 -2.08 22.54 -0.36
N PRO A 19 -3.24 22.46 -1.05
CA PRO A 19 -3.91 21.19 -1.30
C PRO A 19 -2.99 20.22 -2.05
N LEU A 20 -2.71 19.06 -1.44
CA LEU A 20 -1.95 17.99 -2.08
C LEU A 20 -2.89 17.04 -2.83
N LEU A 21 -4.04 16.74 -2.23
CA LEU A 21 -5.12 15.96 -2.82
C LEU A 21 -6.39 16.80 -2.73
N ASP A 22 -7.13 16.89 -3.83
CA ASP A 22 -8.34 17.72 -3.93
C ASP A 22 -9.46 16.95 -4.64
N GLY A 23 -10.11 16.04 -3.92
CA GLY A 23 -11.19 15.20 -4.45
C GLY A 23 -10.67 13.97 -5.20
N ALA A 24 -9.53 13.40 -4.78
CA ALA A 24 -8.97 12.22 -5.40
C ALA A 24 -9.84 10.98 -5.17
N ALA A 25 -10.03 10.16 -6.21
CA ALA A 25 -10.78 8.92 -6.13
C ALA A 25 -9.96 7.74 -6.69
N LEU A 26 -10.14 6.56 -6.10
CA LEU A 26 -9.49 5.31 -6.51
C LEU A 26 -10.36 4.14 -6.08
N SER A 27 -10.65 3.23 -7.00
CA SER A 27 -11.34 1.96 -6.70
C SER A 27 -10.49 0.80 -7.17
N ALA A 28 -10.42 -0.26 -6.36
CA ALA A 28 -9.70 -1.49 -6.70
C ALA A 28 -10.55 -2.72 -6.39
N SER A 29 -10.80 -3.51 -7.43
CA SER A 29 -11.55 -4.77 -7.39
C SER A 29 -10.63 -5.98 -7.39
N ALA A 30 -11.17 -7.15 -7.07
CA ALA A 30 -10.41 -8.39 -7.07
C ALA A 30 -9.84 -8.69 -8.47
N GLY A 31 -8.53 -8.95 -8.52
CA GLY A 31 -7.81 -9.26 -9.76
C GLY A 31 -7.32 -8.04 -10.56
N GLU A 32 -7.70 -6.83 -10.17
CA GLU A 32 -7.24 -5.62 -10.84
C GLU A 32 -5.78 -5.30 -10.52
N LYS A 33 -5.08 -4.76 -11.51
CA LYS A 33 -3.72 -4.22 -11.40
C LYS A 33 -3.77 -2.78 -11.86
N ILE A 34 -3.58 -1.85 -10.93
CA ILE A 34 -3.72 -0.43 -11.18
C ILE A 34 -2.34 0.22 -11.06
N ALA A 35 -2.00 1.07 -12.04
CA ALA A 35 -0.79 1.89 -12.00
C ALA A 35 -1.19 3.36 -11.77
N LEU A 36 -0.72 3.95 -10.67
CA LEU A 36 -0.89 5.37 -10.40
C LEU A 36 0.31 6.16 -10.92
N VAL A 37 0.08 7.00 -11.94
CA VAL A 37 1.11 7.80 -12.60
C VAL A 37 0.90 9.29 -12.36
N GLY A 38 1.97 10.07 -12.42
CA GLY A 38 1.94 11.51 -12.17
C GLY A 38 3.31 12.06 -11.78
N ARG A 39 3.46 13.39 -11.80
CA ARG A 39 4.72 14.08 -11.49
C ARG A 39 5.18 13.81 -10.06
N ASN A 40 6.48 13.98 -9.79
CA ASN A 40 6.97 13.98 -8.40
C ASN A 40 6.28 15.11 -7.62
N GLY A 41 5.90 14.82 -6.37
CA GLY A 41 5.12 15.75 -5.54
C GLY A 41 3.62 15.77 -5.80
N SER A 42 3.07 15.02 -6.77
CA SER A 42 1.63 15.04 -7.08
C SER A 42 0.74 14.26 -6.09
N GLY A 43 1.25 13.88 -4.92
CA GLY A 43 0.47 13.19 -3.90
C GLY A 43 0.29 11.67 -4.07
N LYS A 44 0.94 11.01 -5.05
CA LYS A 44 0.78 9.56 -5.30
C LYS A 44 1.05 8.71 -4.06
N SER A 45 2.23 8.87 -3.46
CA SER A 45 2.61 8.11 -2.26
C SER A 45 1.70 8.44 -1.08
N THR A 46 1.18 9.66 -1.01
CA THR A 46 0.20 10.07 0.00
C THR A 46 -1.14 9.37 -0.20
N LEU A 47 -1.67 9.31 -1.43
CA LEU A 47 -2.89 8.58 -1.75
C LEU A 47 -2.76 7.08 -1.43
N LEU A 48 -1.61 6.47 -1.75
CA LEU A 48 -1.34 5.07 -1.40
C LEU A 48 -1.20 4.85 0.12
N LYS A 49 -0.63 5.79 0.86
CA LYS A 49 -0.60 5.74 2.33
C LYS A 49 -1.99 5.89 2.94
N ILE A 50 -2.85 6.74 2.38
CA ILE A 50 -4.27 6.85 2.78
C ILE A 50 -4.99 5.53 2.51
N ALA A 51 -4.82 4.95 1.31
CA ALA A 51 -5.35 3.63 0.99
C ALA A 51 -4.89 2.56 1.99
N ALA A 52 -3.62 2.59 2.39
CA ALA A 52 -3.02 1.71 3.39
C ALA A 52 -3.43 2.00 4.85
N GLY A 53 -4.11 3.12 5.12
CA GLY A 53 -4.52 3.51 6.47
C GLY A 53 -3.40 4.11 7.32
N MET A 54 -2.30 4.52 6.69
CA MET A 54 -1.15 5.15 7.36
C MET A 54 -1.28 6.66 7.50
N ILE A 55 -2.18 7.26 6.72
CA ILE A 55 -2.53 8.69 6.77
C ILE A 55 -4.05 8.77 6.74
N GLU A 56 -4.64 9.54 7.65
CA GLU A 56 -6.05 9.88 7.59
C GLU A 56 -6.26 11.05 6.62
N PRO A 57 -7.24 10.96 5.70
CA PRO A 57 -7.62 12.11 4.88
C PRO A 57 -8.30 13.18 5.73
N GLN A 58 -8.30 14.42 5.27
CA GLN A 58 -9.05 15.51 5.92
C GLN A 58 -10.54 15.48 5.58
N ASP A 59 -10.88 14.96 4.40
CA ASP A 59 -12.24 14.83 3.90
C ASP A 59 -12.32 13.67 2.88
N GLY A 60 -13.52 13.19 2.62
CA GLY A 60 -13.82 12.04 1.76
C GLY A 60 -13.96 10.72 2.52
N GLU A 61 -14.23 9.64 1.78
CA GLU A 61 -14.53 8.33 2.33
C GLU A 61 -13.49 7.28 1.92
N VAL A 62 -13.09 6.44 2.88
CA VAL A 62 -12.23 5.28 2.64
C VAL A 62 -12.96 4.01 3.06
N PHE A 63 -13.36 3.21 2.07
CA PHE A 63 -13.94 1.89 2.27
C PHE A 63 -12.89 0.81 2.02
N ARG A 64 -12.80 -0.14 2.94
CA ARG A 64 -12.02 -1.38 2.80
C ARG A 64 -12.97 -2.54 3.05
N GLN A 65 -13.01 -3.51 2.16
CA GLN A 65 -13.81 -4.70 2.39
C GLN A 65 -13.30 -5.41 3.67
N PRO A 66 -14.16 -5.80 4.62
CA PRO A 66 -13.71 -6.35 5.91
C PRO A 66 -12.81 -7.58 5.82
N SER A 67 -12.99 -8.40 4.78
CA SER A 67 -12.16 -9.58 4.51
C SER A 67 -10.89 -9.27 3.73
N ALA A 68 -10.73 -8.06 3.21
CA ALA A 68 -9.55 -7.68 2.45
C ALA A 68 -8.40 -7.37 3.41
N THR A 69 -7.22 -7.90 3.06
CA THR A 69 -5.98 -7.52 3.71
C THR A 69 -5.30 -6.45 2.87
N VAL A 70 -4.93 -5.33 3.49
CA VAL A 70 -4.12 -4.28 2.86
C VAL A 70 -2.68 -4.39 3.36
N ARG A 71 -1.73 -4.48 2.42
CA ARG A 71 -0.28 -4.46 2.69
C ARG A 71 0.33 -3.30 1.92
N TYR A 72 1.34 -2.66 2.50
CA TYR A 72 2.02 -1.51 1.91
C TYR A 72 3.51 -1.75 1.90
N LEU A 73 4.11 -1.69 0.70
CA LEU A 73 5.56 -1.69 0.53
C LEU A 73 6.02 -0.22 0.45
N PRO A 74 6.78 0.29 1.44
CA PRO A 74 7.33 1.63 1.35
C PRO A 74 8.30 1.75 0.17
N GLN A 75 8.37 2.95 -0.41
CA GLN A 75 9.32 3.27 -1.48
C GLN A 75 10.78 3.04 -1.04
N MET A 76 11.07 3.31 0.23
CA MET A 76 12.34 2.99 0.88
C MET A 76 12.03 2.12 2.10
N PRO A 77 12.17 0.79 1.98
CA PRO A 77 12.12 -0.12 3.11
C PRO A 77 13.16 0.24 4.16
N ASP A 78 12.72 0.34 5.41
CA ASP A 78 13.61 0.41 6.56
C ASP A 78 13.91 -1.02 7.03
N MET A 79 15.18 -1.39 6.98
CA MET A 79 15.66 -2.73 7.34
C MET A 79 16.49 -2.72 8.62
N ASP A 80 16.53 -1.59 9.34
CA ASP A 80 17.27 -1.49 10.58
C ASP A 80 16.76 -2.51 11.61
N GLY A 81 17.69 -3.17 12.28
CA GLY A 81 17.39 -4.23 13.25
C GLY A 81 17.17 -5.62 12.65
N PHE A 82 17.19 -5.77 11.32
CA PHE A 82 17.15 -7.08 10.67
C PHE A 82 18.55 -7.54 10.24
N ALA A 83 18.94 -8.75 10.63
CA ALA A 83 20.25 -9.30 10.28
C ALA A 83 20.38 -9.68 8.80
N THR A 84 19.26 -10.00 8.15
CA THR A 84 19.22 -10.50 6.76
C THR A 84 17.99 -9.95 6.02
N VAL A 85 18.06 -9.95 4.68
CA VAL A 85 16.90 -9.63 3.84
C VAL A 85 15.77 -10.62 4.13
N ARG A 86 16.10 -11.90 4.35
CA ARG A 86 15.13 -12.93 4.71
C ARG A 86 14.36 -12.57 5.98
N ALA A 87 15.06 -12.21 7.05
CA ALA A 87 14.42 -11.85 8.31
C ALA A 87 13.47 -10.66 8.14
N TYR A 88 13.85 -9.66 7.33
CA TYR A 88 12.99 -8.53 6.99
C TYR A 88 11.71 -8.95 6.24
N VAL A 89 11.85 -9.79 5.20
CA VAL A 89 10.71 -10.27 4.40
C VAL A 89 9.77 -11.15 5.23
N GLU A 90 10.32 -12.08 6.01
CA GLU A 90 9.55 -12.99 6.86
C GLU A 90 8.79 -12.25 7.97
N ALA A 91 9.37 -11.17 8.51
CA ALA A 91 8.69 -10.32 9.50
C ALA A 91 7.46 -9.60 8.93
N GLY A 92 7.34 -9.46 7.61
CA GLY A 92 6.17 -8.90 6.94
C GLY A 92 5.02 -9.89 6.71
N LEU A 93 5.22 -11.18 6.99
CA LEU A 93 4.19 -12.21 6.82
C LEU A 93 3.14 -12.13 7.93
N GLY A 94 1.88 -12.21 7.55
CA GLY A 94 0.75 -12.38 8.45
C GLY A 94 0.50 -13.84 8.83
N PRO A 95 -0.40 -14.09 9.79
CA PRO A 95 -0.65 -15.43 10.32
C PRO A 95 -1.26 -16.42 9.31
N ALA A 96 -1.82 -15.92 8.20
CA ALA A 96 -2.37 -16.74 7.12
C ALA A 96 -1.46 -16.80 5.89
N ASP A 97 -0.32 -16.11 5.90
CA ASP A 97 0.61 -16.09 4.79
C ASP A 97 1.52 -17.34 4.85
N ASP A 98 1.82 -17.92 3.68
CA ASP A 98 2.67 -19.12 3.55
C ASP A 98 4.16 -18.73 3.61
N PRO A 99 4.94 -19.20 4.62
CA PRO A 99 6.36 -18.92 4.72
C PRO A 99 7.18 -19.40 3.52
N HIS A 100 6.78 -20.52 2.90
CA HIS A 100 7.48 -21.05 1.72
C HIS A 100 7.42 -20.09 0.54
N ARG A 101 6.35 -19.29 0.46
CA ARG A 101 6.18 -18.30 -0.59
C ARG A 101 7.22 -17.17 -0.50
N ALA A 102 7.62 -16.77 0.72
CA ALA A 102 8.69 -15.80 0.92
C ALA A 102 10.02 -16.36 0.40
N THR A 103 10.39 -17.57 0.82
CA THR A 103 11.61 -18.24 0.35
C THR A 103 11.64 -18.38 -1.18
N TYR A 104 10.56 -18.89 -1.76
CA TYR A 104 10.43 -19.05 -3.22
C TYR A 104 10.62 -17.73 -3.98
N LEU A 105 9.97 -16.65 -3.55
CA LEU A 105 10.07 -15.35 -4.20
C LEU A 105 11.48 -14.75 -4.07
N MET A 106 12.12 -14.93 -2.92
CA MET A 106 13.50 -14.48 -2.72
C MET A 106 14.48 -15.16 -3.67
N GLU A 107 14.37 -16.48 -3.84
CA GLU A 107 15.19 -17.24 -4.80
C GLU A 107 14.95 -16.75 -6.25
N HIS A 108 13.69 -16.52 -6.63
CA HIS A 108 13.33 -16.03 -7.96
C HIS A 108 13.83 -14.61 -8.25
N LEU A 109 13.95 -13.79 -7.21
CA LEU A 109 14.52 -12.44 -7.30
C LEU A 109 16.05 -12.43 -7.18
N GLY A 110 16.69 -13.59 -6.97
CA GLY A 110 18.14 -13.70 -6.78
C GLY A 110 18.63 -13.17 -5.43
N LEU A 111 17.76 -13.09 -4.42
CA LEU A 111 18.08 -12.62 -3.08
C LEU A 111 18.48 -13.81 -2.20
N THR A 112 19.78 -14.08 -2.11
CA THR A 112 20.32 -15.24 -1.36
C THR A 112 20.83 -14.91 0.04
N GLY A 113 20.74 -13.65 0.47
CA GLY A 113 21.29 -13.13 1.73
C GLY A 113 20.28 -12.89 2.84
#